data_AF-A0A258BET4-F1
#
_entry.id   AF-A0A258BET4-F1
#
_cell.length_a   1.000
_cell.length_b   1.000
_cell.length_c   1.000
_cell.angle_alpha   90.00
_cell.angle_beta   90.00
_cell.angle_gamma   90.00
#
_symmetry.space_group_name_H-M   'P 1'
#
loop_
_entity.id
_entity.type
_entity.pdbx_description
1 polymer ?
#
loop_
_entity_poly.entity_id
_entity_poly.type
_entity_poly.pdbx_seq_one_letter_code
_entity_poly.pdbx_strand_id
1 'polypeptide(L)' 'MSILLILIPVTFIMGVASLGAFYWSVRNGQFDDLQGDASRILLGDDSPKEVKLRTLTHSDQESESEA' A
#
# COMPACT_ATOMS: atom_id res chain seq x y z
N MET A 1 -24.16 19.81 -36.31
CA MET A 1 -23.43 18.62 -36.76
C MET A 1 -21.92 18.86 -36.63
N SER A 2 -21.42 18.98 -35.39
CA SER A 2 -20.01 19.36 -35.13
C SER A 2 -19.41 18.64 -33.92
N ILE A 3 -20.25 18.01 -33.09
CA ILE A 3 -19.82 17.36 -31.85
C ILE A 3 -18.87 16.18 -32.10
N LEU A 4 -19.04 15.49 -33.24
CA LEU A 4 -18.14 14.40 -33.64
C LEU A 4 -16.70 14.88 -33.85
N LEU A 5 -16.49 16.12 -34.30
CA LEU A 5 -15.14 16.69 -34.46
C LEU A 5 -14.41 16.86 -33.12
N ILE A 6 -15.14 16.96 -32.01
CA ILE A 6 -14.58 17.06 -30.66
C ILE A 6 -14.49 15.68 -30.00
N LEU A 7 -15.51 14.82 -30.18
CA LEU A 7 -15.54 13.50 -29.55
C LEU A 7 -14.46 12.55 -30.07
N ILE A 8 -14.14 12.60 -31.37
CA ILE A 8 -13.10 11.77 -31.98
C ILE A 8 -11.73 12.03 -31.31
N PRO A 9 -11.19 13.27 -31.27
CA PRO A 9 -9.89 13.50 -30.64
C PRO A 9 -9.93 13.27 -29.13
N VAL A 10 -11.03 13.60 -28.44
CA VAL A 10 -11.14 13.39 -26.99
C VAL A 10 -11.05 11.91 -26.62
N THR A 11 -11.79 11.05 -27.33
CA THR A 11 -11.75 9.60 -27.07
C THR A 11 -10.40 9.00 -27.45
N PHE A 12 -9.76 9.49 -28.52
CA PHE A 12 -8.41 9.05 -28.90
C PHE A 12 -7.36 9.41 -27.84
N ILE A 13 -7.40 10.65 -27.32
CA ILE A 13 -6.52 11.10 -26.23
C ILE A 13 -6.76 10.26 -24.97
N MET A 14 -8.02 10.02 -24.60
CA MET A 14 -8.35 9.16 -23.46
C MET A 14 -7.84 7.72 -23.64
N GLY A 15 -7.93 7.17 -24.85
CA GLY A 15 -7.38 5.86 -25.19
C GLY A 15 -5.87 5.81 -25.03
N VAL A 16 -5.15 6.77 -25.63
CA VAL A 16 -3.68 6.85 -25.51
C VAL A 16 -3.25 7.10 -24.06
N ALA A 17 -3.95 7.96 -23.33
CA ALA A 17 -3.67 8.22 -21.92
C ALA A 17 -3.84 6.95 -21.07
N SER A 18 -4.91 6.18 -21.32
CA SER A 18 -5.16 4.92 -20.61
C SER A 18 -4.08 3.88 -20.90
N LEU A 19 -3.70 3.71 -22.18
CA LEU A 19 -2.61 2.81 -22.58
C LEU A 19 -1.26 3.25 -21.98
N GLY A 20 -0.97 4.56 -21.96
CA GLY A 20 0.24 5.11 -21.37
C GLY A 20 0.31 4.89 -19.86
N ALA A 21 -0.80 5.13 -19.15
CA ALA A 21 -0.91 4.86 -17.72
C ALA A 21 -0.74 3.37 -17.42
N PHE A 22 -1.35 2.48 -18.21
CA PHE A 22 -1.20 1.04 -18.08
C PHE A 22 0.25 0.59 -18.30
N TYR A 23 0.88 1.05 -19.39
CA TYR A 23 2.27 0.73 -19.69
C TYR A 23 3.22 1.21 -18.59
N TRP A 24 3.00 2.42 -18.06
CA TRP A 24 3.76 2.94 -16.92
C TRP A 24 3.56 2.08 -15.66
N SER A 25 2.32 1.68 -15.37
CA SER A 25 1.99 0.81 -14.22
C SER A 25 2.71 -0.54 -14.30
N VAL A 26 2.76 -1.14 -15.48
CA VAL A 26 3.47 -2.40 -15.72
C VAL A 26 4.98 -2.21 -15.55
N ARG A 27 5.54 -1.15 -16.13
CA ARG A 27 6.98 -0.86 -16.02
C ARG A 27 7.41 -0.53 -14.58
N ASN A 28 6.53 0.05 -13.77
CA ASN A 28 6.81 0.36 -12.37
C ASN A 28 6.82 -0.87 -11.44
N GLY A 29 6.58 -2.08 -11.96
CA GLY A 29 6.65 -3.31 -11.16
C GLY A 29 5.54 -3.45 -10.12
N GLN A 30 4.44 -2.68 -10.23
CA GLN A 30 3.32 -2.76 -9.28
C GLN A 30 2.69 -4.16 -9.24
N PHE A 31 2.82 -4.92 -10.31
CA PHE A 31 2.27 -6.27 -10.43
C PHE A 31 3.18 -7.37 -9.84
N ASP A 32 4.42 -7.06 -9.45
CA ASP A 32 5.37 -8.06 -8.93
C ASP A 32 5.04 -8.51 -7.50
N ASP A 33 4.39 -7.64 -6.70
CA ASP A 33 4.02 -7.94 -5.30
C ASP A 33 2.55 -8.39 -5.11
N LEU A 34 1.86 -8.74 -6.21
CA LEU A 34 0.50 -9.28 -6.13
C LEU A 34 0.43 -10.59 -5.35
N GLN A 35 1.47 -11.42 -5.44
CA GLN A 35 1.53 -12.69 -4.70
C GLN A 35 1.76 -12.48 -3.19
N GLY A 36 2.56 -11.48 -2.82
CA GLY A 36 2.78 -11.11 -1.42
C GLY A 36 1.53 -10.58 -0.76
N ASP A 37 0.80 -9.69 -1.44
CA ASP A 37 -0.46 -9.12 -0.93
C ASP A 37 -1.57 -10.18 -0.80
N ALA A 38 -1.72 -11.05 -1.80
CA ALA A 38 -2.66 -12.18 -1.74
C ALA A 38 -2.35 -13.16 -0.59
N SER A 39 -1.05 -13.41 -0.32
CA SER A 39 -0.64 -14.25 0.80
C SER A 39 -1.04 -13.63 2.15
N ARG A 40 -0.95 -12.30 2.31
CA ARG A 40 -1.35 -11.60 3.54
C ARG A 40 -2.87 -11.59 3.74
N ILE A 41 -3.66 -11.49 2.67
CA ILE A 41 -5.12 -11.55 2.74
C ILE A 41 -5.63 -12.96 3.09
N LEU A 42 -4.99 -14.01 2.56
CA LEU A 42 -5.44 -15.40 2.76
C LEU A 42 -4.86 -16.04 4.01
N LEU A 43 -3.59 -15.76 4.35
CA LEU A 43 -2.93 -16.28 5.55
C LEU A 43 -3.02 -15.31 6.73
N GLY A 44 -3.74 -14.18 6.56
CA GLY A 44 -4.16 -13.24 7.59
C GLY A 44 -3.38 -13.39 8.88
N ASP A 45 -2.14 -12.89 8.90
CA ASP A 45 -1.42 -12.75 10.16
C ASP A 45 -2.02 -11.55 10.91
N ASP A 46 -3.29 -11.71 11.27
CA ASP A 46 -3.97 -11.05 12.38
C ASP A 46 -3.40 -11.60 13.70
N SER A 47 -2.11 -11.98 13.75
CA SER A 47 -1.40 -11.93 15.01
C SER A 47 -1.53 -10.49 15.46
N PRO A 48 -2.21 -10.21 16.58
CA PRO A 48 -2.20 -8.89 17.16
C PRO A 48 -0.73 -8.55 17.27
N LYS A 49 -0.27 -7.52 16.54
CA LYS A 49 1.06 -6.97 16.80
C LYS A 49 1.01 -6.66 18.27
N GLU A 50 1.67 -7.48 19.09
CA GLU A 50 1.78 -7.24 20.50
C GLU A 50 2.31 -5.82 20.59
N VAL A 51 1.40 -4.90 20.92
CA VAL A 51 1.77 -3.56 21.31
C VAL A 51 2.56 -3.83 22.55
N LYS A 52 3.88 -3.96 22.38
CA LYS A 52 4.84 -4.16 23.44
C LYS A 52 4.65 -2.95 24.31
N LEU A 53 3.80 -3.10 25.33
CA LEU A 53 3.54 -2.17 26.41
C LEU A 53 4.83 -2.09 27.21
N ARG A 54 5.80 -1.41 26.62
CA ARG A 54 7.16 -1.19 27.10
C ARG A 54 7.16 -0.12 28.20
N THR A 55 6.15 -0.14 29.07
CA THR A 55 5.92 0.94 30.04
C THR A 55 5.44 0.47 31.41
N LEU A 56 5.31 -0.84 31.70
CA LEU A 56 4.95 -1.32 33.05
C LEU A 56 5.97 -2.30 33.65
N THR A 57 7.24 -2.17 33.28
CA THR A 57 8.37 -2.79 33.99
C THR A 57 9.52 -1.79 34.14
N HIS A 58 9.22 -0.67 34.79
CA HIS A 58 10.06 -0.12 35.85
C HIS A 58 9.41 -0.75 37.10
N SER A 59 9.80 -1.90 37.66
CA SER A 59 11.11 -2.22 38.22
C SER A 59 11.90 -0.97 38.61
N ASP A 60 11.29 -0.15 39.48
CA ASP A 60 11.99 0.57 40.54
C ASP A 60 12.66 -0.43 41.50
N GLN A 61 13.49 -1.30 40.93
CA GLN A 61 14.50 -2.12 41.58
C GLN A 61 15.78 -1.28 41.63
N GLU A 62 15.76 -0.14 42.33
CA GLU A 62 16.99 0.62 42.59
C GLU A 62 16.95 1.49 43.87
N SER A 63 16.20 1.10 44.92
CA SER A 63 16.31 1.81 46.21
C SER A 63 16.41 0.94 47.48
N GLU A 64 16.58 -0.38 47.35
CA GLU A 64 17.01 -1.24 48.48
C GLU A 64 18.54 -1.36 48.61
N SER A 65 19.32 -0.56 47.86
CA SER A 65 20.80 -0.61 47.89
C SER A 65 21.48 0.54 48.64
N GLU A 66 20.76 1.55 49.16
CA GLU A 66 21.38 2.63 49.94
C GLU A 66 20.50 3.07 51.12
N ALA A 67 20.67 2.40 52.27
CA ALA A 67 20.69 3.00 53.63
C ALA A 67 20.89 1.93 54.71
#